data_AF-A0A8J4WF53-F1
#
_entry.id   AF-A0A8J4WF53-F1
#
_cell.length_a   1.000
_cell.length_b   1.000
_cell.length_c   1.000
_cell.angle_alpha   90.00
_cell.angle_beta   90.00
_cell.angle_gamma   90.00
#
_symmetry.space_group_name_H-M   'P 1'
#
loop_
_entity.id
_entity.type
_entity.pdbx_description
1 polymer ?
#
loop_
_entity_poly.entity_id
_entity_poly.type
_entity_poly.pdbx_seq_one_letter_code
_entity_poly.pdbx_strand_id
1 'polypeptide(L)'
;MEPHFNRRHGATDRTFSLVNRKTGRVTYHVELQSSVWVRHANQLRTSFQPVTVPSSPATPLDVLLDTFDLSPDVSAAAPNPDAHPPTICTPRRWTDRSQRQVVHIQVNPRQ
;
A
#
# COMPACT_ATOMS: atom_id res chain seq x y z
N MET A 1 20.30 30.79 -3.03
CA MET A 1 19.09 30.74 -3.87
C MET A 1 18.87 29.26 -4.16
N GLU A 2 18.08 28.58 -3.33
CA GLU A 2 17.81 27.14 -3.44
C GLU A 2 16.63 26.94 -4.42
N PRO A 3 16.75 26.11 -5.46
CA PRO A 3 15.65 25.91 -6.40
C PRO A 3 14.55 25.02 -5.78
N HIS A 4 13.38 25.61 -5.52
CA HIS A 4 12.16 24.88 -5.19
C HIS A 4 11.67 24.11 -6.42
N PHE A 5 11.98 22.82 -6.51
CA PHE A 5 11.43 21.94 -7.53
C PHE A 5 9.97 21.59 -7.22
N ASN A 6 9.04 22.43 -7.68
CA ASN A 6 7.62 22.09 -7.76
C ASN A 6 7.37 21.15 -8.96
N ARG A 7 7.72 19.87 -8.80
CA ARG A 7 7.50 18.84 -9.81
C ARG A 7 6.07 18.28 -9.67
N ARG A 8 5.14 18.80 -10.46
CA ARG A 8 3.80 18.20 -10.65
C ARG A 8 3.91 17.08 -11.69
N HIS A 9 4.02 15.82 -11.29
CA HIS A 9 3.83 14.69 -12.21
C HIS A 9 2.60 13.88 -11.83
N GLY A 10 1.63 13.86 -12.74
CA GLY A 10 0.60 12.83 -12.78
C GLY A 10 1.14 11.58 -13.49
N ALA A 11 0.64 10.42 -13.03
CA ALA A 11 0.67 9.09 -13.63
C ALA A 11 1.76 8.06 -13.24
N THR A 12 3.00 8.39 -12.82
CA THR A 12 3.99 7.33 -12.47
C THR A 12 5.09 7.74 -11.47
N ASP A 13 4.78 8.55 -10.45
CA ASP A 13 5.78 9.05 -9.48
C ASP A 13 6.10 8.06 -8.32
N ARG A 14 5.35 6.95 -8.19
CA ARG A 14 5.49 6.10 -7.01
C ARG A 14 6.86 5.43 -6.95
N THR A 15 7.58 5.74 -5.87
CA THR A 15 8.85 5.10 -5.54
C THR A 15 8.63 4.03 -4.47
N PHE A 16 9.20 2.84 -4.68
CA PHE A 16 9.19 1.78 -3.69
C PHE A 16 10.15 2.11 -2.55
N SER A 17 9.74 1.80 -1.33
CA SER A 17 10.50 2.10 -0.12
C SER A 17 10.10 1.19 1.03
N LEU A 18 11.00 1.03 2.00
CA LEU A 18 10.74 0.24 3.20
C LEU A 18 10.16 1.13 4.31
N VAL A 19 9.15 0.62 5.01
CA VAL A 19 8.62 1.26 6.21
C VAL A 19 9.44 0.81 7.41
N ASN A 20 10.15 1.73 8.04
CA ASN A 20 11.02 1.41 9.18
C ASN A 20 10.24 1.36 10.49
N ARG A 21 9.33 2.31 10.71
CA ARG A 21 8.45 2.32 11.90
C ARG A 21 7.19 3.14 11.70
N LYS A 22 6.15 2.80 12.47
CA LYS A 22 4.95 3.63 12.62
C LYS A 22 5.15 4.62 13.77
N THR A 23 4.71 5.86 13.56
CA THR A 23 4.68 6.89 14.60
C THR A 23 3.26 7.41 14.72
N GLY A 24 2.68 7.37 15.91
CA GLY A 24 1.27 7.73 16.12
C GLY A 24 0.31 6.84 15.32
N ARG A 25 -0.86 7.39 14.95
CA ARG A 25 -1.91 6.62 14.26
C ARG A 25 -1.74 6.55 12.75
N VAL A 26 -1.23 7.62 12.14
CA VAL A 26 -1.31 7.84 10.68
C VAL A 26 0.02 8.22 10.03
N THR A 27 1.13 8.23 10.77
CA THR A 27 2.44 8.60 10.22
C THR A 27 3.42 7.43 10.28
N TYR A 28 4.32 7.38 9.30
CA TYR A 28 5.32 6.32 9.15
C TYR A 28 6.66 6.95 8.80
N HIS A 29 7.72 6.38 9.35
CA HIS A 29 9.08 6.61 8.88
C HIS A 29 9.38 5.63 7.76
N VAL A 30 9.85 6.17 6.65
CA VAL A 30 10.07 5.45 5.40
C VAL A 30 11.48 5.71 4.92
N GLU A 31 12.21 4.66 4.55
CA GLU A 31 13.56 4.76 4.04
C GLU A 31 13.56 4.88 2.52
N LEU A 32 14.14 5.97 2.03
CA LEU A 32 14.25 6.26 0.61
C LEU A 32 15.65 6.80 0.33
N GLN A 33 16.40 6.09 -0.53
CA GLN A 33 17.74 6.51 -0.99
C GLN A 33 18.65 6.99 0.15
N SER A 34 18.75 6.18 1.21
CA SER A 34 19.59 6.44 2.39
C SER A 34 19.13 7.62 3.27
N SER A 35 17.92 8.11 3.06
CA SER A 35 17.29 9.14 3.91
C SER A 35 16.00 8.62 4.53
N VAL A 36 15.72 9.04 5.76
CA VAL A 36 14.47 8.71 6.46
C VAL A 36 13.48 9.86 6.29
N TRP A 37 12.34 9.54 5.68
CA TRP A 37 11.24 10.48 5.45
C TRP A 37 10.05 10.13 6.33
N VAL A 38 9.31 11.15 6.78
CA VAL A 38 8.03 10.95 7.47
C VAL A 38 6.90 11.12 6.46
N ARG A 39 6.04 10.10 6.35
CA ARG A 39 4.90 10.07 5.41
C ARG A 39 3.59 9.77 6.13
N HIS A 40 2.52 10.38 5.64
CA HIS A 40 1.17 10.10 6.10
C HIS A 40 0.64 8.82 5.43
N ALA A 41 -0.23 8.06 6.11
CA ALA A 41 -0.79 6.80 5.66
C ALA A 41 -1.38 6.89 4.24
N ASN A 42 -2.11 7.96 3.94
CA ASN A 42 -2.75 8.19 2.63
C ASN A 42 -1.76 8.44 1.48
N GLN A 43 -0.50 8.75 1.77
CA GLN A 43 0.55 8.93 0.77
C GLN A 43 1.21 7.59 0.41
N LEU A 44 1.03 6.57 1.27
CA LEU A 44 1.60 5.25 1.08
C LEU A 44 0.60 4.32 0.42
N ARG A 45 1.12 3.32 -0.28
CA ARG A 45 0.35 2.16 -0.72
C ARG A 45 1.13 0.91 -0.39
N THR A 46 0.42 -0.11 0.08
CA THR A 46 0.98 -1.45 0.24
C THR A 46 1.32 -2.01 -1.14
N SER A 47 2.57 -2.48 -1.29
CA SER A 47 3.01 -3.26 -2.43
C SER A 47 3.20 -4.70 -1.98
N PHE A 48 2.60 -5.66 -2.69
CA PHE A 48 2.82 -7.10 -2.47
C PHE A 48 4.13 -7.60 -3.09
N GLN A 49 5.15 -6.73 -3.17
CA GLN A 49 6.44 -7.15 -3.64
C GLN A 49 7.09 -7.96 -2.51
N PRO A 50 7.50 -9.21 -2.74
CA PRO A 50 8.23 -9.95 -1.73
C PRO A 50 9.49 -9.14 -1.45
N VAL A 51 9.60 -8.63 -0.22
CA VAL A 51 10.89 -8.17 0.29
C VAL A 51 11.81 -9.36 0.09
N THR A 52 12.89 -9.17 -0.67
CA THR A 52 13.98 -10.14 -0.74
C THR A 52 14.68 -10.13 0.63
N VAL A 53 13.96 -10.57 1.65
CA VAL A 53 14.56 -11.07 2.87
C VAL A 53 15.43 -12.21 2.38
N PRO A 54 16.72 -12.31 2.77
CA PRO A 54 17.48 -13.52 2.49
C PRO A 54 16.64 -14.65 3.05
N SER A 55 16.06 -15.45 2.15
CA SER A 55 15.16 -16.51 2.52
C SER A 55 15.93 -17.35 3.51
N SER A 56 15.46 -17.43 4.77
CA SER A 56 15.77 -18.58 5.60
C SER A 56 15.61 -19.80 4.71
N PRO A 57 16.54 -20.78 4.73
CA PRO A 57 16.50 -21.91 3.81
C PRO A 57 15.08 -22.48 3.84
N ALA A 58 14.33 -22.23 2.76
CA ALA A 58 12.93 -22.59 2.71
C ALA A 58 12.93 -24.11 2.71
N THR A 59 12.38 -24.72 3.75
CA THR A 59 12.32 -26.17 3.87
C THR A 59 11.62 -26.69 2.60
N PRO A 60 12.24 -27.62 1.86
CA PRO A 60 11.69 -28.09 0.60
C PRO A 60 10.26 -28.63 0.81
N LEU A 61 9.40 -28.37 -0.18
CA LEU A 61 7.98 -28.71 -0.11
C LEU A 61 7.78 -30.19 0.23
N ASP A 62 8.62 -31.06 -0.31
CA ASP A 62 8.58 -32.50 -0.07
C ASP A 62 8.67 -32.86 1.43
N VAL A 63 9.44 -32.10 2.23
CA VAL A 63 9.57 -32.30 3.68
C VAL A 63 8.34 -31.78 4.43
N LEU A 64 7.66 -30.74 3.90
CA LEU A 64 6.41 -30.25 4.48
C LEU A 64 5.27 -31.25 4.25
N LEU A 65 5.29 -31.94 3.11
CA LEU A 65 4.27 -32.89 2.71
C LEU A 65 4.44 -34.28 3.34
N ASP A 66 5.65 -34.62 3.82
CA ASP A 66 5.97 -35.92 4.43
C ASP A 66 5.16 -36.23 5.70
N THR A 67 4.50 -35.22 6.30
CA THR A 67 3.63 -35.38 7.48
C THR A 67 2.14 -35.53 7.13
N PHE A 68 1.75 -35.22 5.90
CA PHE A 68 0.35 -35.34 5.48
C PHE A 68 0.15 -36.67 4.74
N ASP A 69 -0.66 -37.57 5.30
CA ASP A 69 -1.16 -38.74 4.58
C ASP A 69 -2.11 -38.26 3.47
N LEU A 70 -1.55 -37.88 2.33
CA LEU A 70 -2.27 -37.54 1.11
C LEU A 70 -2.72 -38.84 0.44
N SER A 71 -3.66 -39.54 1.08
CA SER A 71 -4.41 -40.58 0.41
C SER A 71 -5.16 -39.92 -0.76
N PRO A 72 -4.98 -40.38 -2.01
CA PRO A 72 -5.65 -39.80 -3.17
C PRO A 72 -7.12 -40.23 -3.13
N ASP A 73 -7.93 -39.57 -2.30
CA ASP A 73 -9.38 -39.73 -2.37
C ASP A 73 -9.87 -38.90 -3.55
N VAL A 74 -9.98 -39.56 -4.71
CA VAL A 74 -10.49 -39.00 -5.96
C VAL A 74 -12.01 -38.83 -5.81
N SER A 75 -12.44 -37.81 -5.05
CA SER A 75 -13.81 -37.29 -5.05
C SER A 75 -13.91 -35.90 -4.40
N ALA A 76 -13.01 -34.99 -4.75
CA ALA A 76 -13.25 -33.57 -4.57
C ALA A 76 -13.69 -32.98 -5.91
N ALA A 77 -14.98 -32.68 -6.04
CA ALA A 77 -15.54 -31.98 -7.18
C ALA A 77 -14.69 -30.74 -7.50
N ALA A 78 -14.32 -30.58 -8.76
CA ALA A 78 -13.46 -29.51 -9.23
C ALA A 78 -13.99 -28.13 -8.75
N PRO A 79 -13.15 -27.28 -8.14
CA PRO A 79 -13.55 -25.92 -7.84
C PRO A 79 -13.73 -25.18 -9.17
N ASN A 80 -14.95 -24.73 -9.42
CA ASN A 80 -15.34 -24.03 -10.64
C ASN A 80 -14.51 -22.72 -10.75
N PRO A 81 -13.68 -22.53 -11.79
CA PRO A 81 -12.80 -21.36 -11.90
C PRO A 81 -13.55 -20.04 -12.18
N ASP A 82 -14.84 -20.12 -12.50
CA ASP A 82 -15.69 -18.97 -12.85
C ASP A 82 -16.40 -18.31 -11.66
N ALA A 83 -16.15 -18.78 -10.43
CA ALA A 83 -16.67 -18.15 -9.23
C ALA A 83 -15.89 -16.87 -8.88
N HIS A 84 -16.00 -15.85 -9.74
CA HIS A 84 -15.62 -14.49 -9.35
C HIS A 84 -16.51 -14.05 -8.19
N PRO A 85 -15.98 -13.63 -7.03
CA PRO A 85 -16.81 -12.95 -6.05
C PRO A 85 -17.43 -11.74 -6.75
N PRO A 86 -18.73 -11.44 -6.54
CA PRO A 86 -19.30 -10.23 -7.11
C PRO A 86 -18.46 -9.07 -6.60
N THR A 87 -17.70 -8.45 -7.51
CA THR A 87 -17.02 -7.20 -7.25
C THR A 87 -18.13 -6.17 -7.19
N ILE A 88 -18.76 -6.06 -6.01
CA ILE A 88 -19.71 -5.00 -5.73
C ILE A 88 -18.86 -3.73 -5.69
N CYS A 89 -18.69 -3.12 -6.86
CA CYS A 89 -18.24 -1.76 -7.03
C CYS A 89 -19.31 -0.88 -6.39
N THR A 90 -19.31 -0.77 -5.06
CA THR A 90 -20.13 0.23 -4.40
C THR A 90 -19.70 1.59 -4.96
N PRO A 91 -20.66 2.43 -5.39
CA PRO A 91 -20.31 3.77 -5.84
C PRO A 91 -19.55 4.45 -4.71
N ARG A 92 -18.45 5.12 -5.08
CA ARG A 92 -17.65 5.94 -4.17
C ARG A 92 -18.60 6.74 -3.30
N ARG A 93 -18.64 6.43 -2.00
CA ARG A 93 -19.51 7.08 -1.00
C ARG A 93 -19.25 8.59 -1.06
N TRP A 94 -20.08 9.31 -1.80
CA TRP A 94 -20.08 10.75 -1.82
C TRP A 94 -20.57 11.15 -0.42
N THR A 95 -19.67 11.65 0.43
CA THR A 95 -20.11 12.29 1.66
C THR A 95 -20.91 13.51 1.22
N ASP A 96 -22.10 13.72 1.79
CA ASP A 96 -22.98 14.89 1.56
C ASP A 96 -22.36 16.22 2.05
N ARG A 97 -21.04 16.25 2.16
CA ARG A 97 -20.21 17.34 2.58
C ARG A 97 -20.16 18.33 1.44
N SER A 98 -20.91 19.42 1.57
CA SER A 98 -20.77 20.60 0.73
C SER A 98 -19.33 21.10 0.78
N GLN A 99 -18.71 21.28 -0.39
CA GLN A 99 -17.42 21.93 -0.49
C GLN A 99 -17.63 23.42 -0.19
N ARG A 100 -16.93 23.94 0.82
CA ARG A 100 -16.89 25.38 1.07
C ARG A 100 -16.06 26.04 -0.02
N GLN A 101 -16.54 27.14 -0.58
CA GLN A 101 -15.72 27.97 -1.45
C GLN A 101 -14.48 28.44 -0.70
N VAL A 102 -13.32 28.37 -1.37
CA VAL A 102 -12.06 28.86 -0.83
C VAL A 102 -12.12 30.39 -0.86
N VAL A 103 -12.05 31.02 0.31
CA VAL A 103 -11.94 32.48 0.43
C VAL A 103 -10.46 32.84 0.61
N HIS A 104 -9.96 33.76 -0.20
CA HIS A 104 -8.62 34.30 -0.03
C HIS A 104 -8.56 35.18 1.21
N ILE A 105 -7.71 34.82 2.17
CA ILE A 105 -7.45 35.64 3.35
C ILE A 105 -6.49 36.76 2.93
N GLN A 106 -6.96 38.00 2.97
CA GLN A 106 -6.07 39.16 2.90
C GLN A 106 -5.50 39.41 4.30
N VAL A 107 -4.19 39.22 4.44
CA VAL A 107 -3.45 39.58 5.66
C VAL A 107 -2.78 40.92 5.40
N ASN A 108 -3.30 41.97 6.03
CA ASN A 108 -2.64 43.29 5.97
C ASN A 108 -1.36 43.24 6.81
N PRO A 109 -0.19 43.56 6.24
CA PRO A 109 1.04 43.63 7.01
C PRO A 109 0.93 44.76 8.05
N ARG A 110 1.32 44.47 9.29
CA ARG A 110 1.44 45.49 10.34
C ARG A 110 2.66 46.36 10.04
N GLN A 111 2.47 47.68 10.06
CA GLN A 111 3.54 48.68 9.97
C GLN A 111 4.39 48.66 11.24
#